data_AF-A0A0D9X7X3-F1
#
_entry.id   AF-A0A0D9X7X3-F1
#
_cell.length_a   1.000
_cell.length_b   1.000
_cell.length_c   1.000
_cell.angle_alpha   90.00
_cell.angle_beta   90.00
_cell.angle_gamma   90.00
#
_symmetry.space_group_name_H-M   'P 1'
#
loop_
_entity.id
_entity.type
_entity.pdbx_description
1 polymer ?
#
loop_
_entity_poly.entity_id
_entity_poly.type
_entity_poly.pdbx_seq_one_letter_code
_entity_poly.pdbx_strand_id
1 'polypeptide(L)'
;MAKTKQGKRDVDSYTISGTNKVVRVGDCVLMRPVDSDNQPYVGRVEKMELDGRGSVRCRVRWYYRPEESKGGRRQFHGAKELFLSDHFDMQSANTIEGKCVVHSFKNYTKLDNVGPEDFFCRFEYKAATGAFTPDRVAVYGHHLVFAPSLID
;
A
#
# COMPACT_ATOMS: atom_id res chain seq x y z
N MET A 1 20.91 -20.02 -34.17
CA MET A 1 20.45 -20.32 -32.80
C MET A 1 19.36 -19.33 -32.42
N ALA A 2 18.10 -19.76 -32.37
CA ALA A 2 17.00 -18.92 -31.91
C ALA A 2 17.07 -18.80 -30.38
N LYS A 3 17.27 -17.59 -29.86
CA LYS A 3 17.15 -17.33 -28.42
C LYS A 3 15.68 -17.39 -28.07
N THR A 4 15.22 -18.49 -27.48
CA THR A 4 13.88 -18.61 -26.92
C THR A 4 13.71 -17.50 -25.88
N LYS A 5 12.86 -16.50 -26.16
CA LYS A 5 12.46 -15.51 -25.15
C LYS A 5 11.70 -16.30 -24.08
N GLN A 6 12.35 -16.61 -22.96
CA GLN A 6 11.69 -17.20 -21.80
C GLN A 6 10.60 -16.21 -21.38
N GLY A 7 9.34 -16.51 -21.73
CA GLY A 7 8.22 -15.63 -21.49
C GLY A 7 8.02 -15.41 -19.99
N LYS A 8 7.60 -14.20 -19.62
CA LYS A 8 7.12 -13.91 -18.27
C LYS A 8 6.01 -14.92 -17.93
N ARG A 9 6.12 -15.57 -16.77
CA ARG A 9 5.13 -16.54 -16.29
C ARG A 9 4.49 -16.01 -15.02
N ASP A 10 3.17 -16.02 -14.96
CA ASP A 10 2.44 -15.63 -13.76
C ASP A 10 2.69 -16.66 -12.65
N VAL A 11 2.79 -16.19 -11.41
CA VAL A 11 2.93 -17.03 -10.21
C VAL A 11 1.96 -16.55 -9.13
N ASP A 12 1.50 -17.46 -8.29
CA ASP A 12 0.43 -17.17 -7.32
C ASP A 12 0.95 -16.80 -5.93
N SER A 13 2.23 -17.08 -5.65
CA SER A 13 2.82 -16.84 -4.35
C SER A 13 4.35 -16.68 -4.37
N TYR A 14 4.86 -16.02 -3.34
CA TYR A 14 6.28 -15.85 -3.05
C TYR A 14 6.55 -16.05 -1.56
N THR A 15 7.56 -16.84 -1.21
CA THR A 15 8.02 -16.97 0.18
C THR A 15 9.11 -15.94 0.44
N ILE A 16 8.92 -15.09 1.46
CA ILE A 16 9.89 -14.05 1.81
C ILE A 16 11.20 -14.73 2.24
N SER A 17 12.29 -14.39 1.54
CA SER A 17 13.63 -14.92 1.76
C SER A 17 14.03 -14.89 3.24
N GLY A 18 14.53 -16.02 3.76
CA GLY A 18 14.94 -16.14 5.16
C GLY A 18 13.78 -16.32 6.15
N THR A 19 12.54 -16.49 5.67
CA THR A 19 11.36 -16.69 6.53
C THR A 19 10.46 -17.80 5.97
N ASN A 20 9.45 -18.20 6.76
CA ASN A 20 8.39 -19.10 6.31
C ASN A 20 7.10 -18.34 5.91
N LYS A 21 7.17 -17.02 5.73
CA LYS A 21 6.01 -16.19 5.41
C LYS A 21 5.74 -16.19 3.91
N VAL A 22 4.57 -16.69 3.52
CA VAL A 22 4.12 -16.74 2.11
C VAL A 22 3.22 -15.54 1.81
N VAL A 23 3.59 -14.78 0.78
CA VAL A 23 2.83 -13.67 0.20
C VAL A 23 2.09 -14.17 -1.04
N ARG A 24 0.85 -13.75 -1.21
CA ARG A 24 -0.02 -14.06 -2.36
C ARG A 24 -0.55 -12.78 -2.98
N VAL A 25 -1.07 -12.89 -4.21
CA VAL A 25 -1.83 -11.79 -4.82
C VAL A 25 -3.02 -11.42 -3.92
N GLY A 26 -3.22 -10.12 -3.71
CA GLY A 26 -4.20 -9.54 -2.79
C GLY A 26 -3.64 -9.20 -1.40
N ASP A 27 -2.52 -9.78 -0.99
CA ASP A 27 -1.90 -9.46 0.30
C ASP A 27 -1.37 -8.02 0.34
N CYS A 28 -1.43 -7.41 1.52
CA CYS A 28 -0.70 -6.19 1.82
C CYS A 28 0.68 -6.53 2.41
N VAL A 29 1.69 -5.78 1.99
CA VAL A 29 3.09 -6.02 2.33
C VAL A 29 3.79 -4.73 2.75
N LEU A 30 4.79 -4.91 3.63
CA LEU A 30 5.81 -3.91 3.88
C LEU A 30 6.97 -4.12 2.91
N MET A 31 7.39 -3.06 2.25
CA MET A 31 8.49 -3.09 1.29
C MET A 31 9.59 -2.12 1.71
N ARG A 32 10.84 -2.56 1.54
CA ARG A 32 12.02 -1.78 1.88
C ARG A 32 11.98 -0.42 1.18
N PRO A 33 12.20 0.68 1.91
CA PRO A 33 12.28 1.99 1.30
C PRO A 33 13.58 2.17 0.50
N VAL A 34 13.62 3.19 -0.35
CA VAL A 34 14.85 3.55 -1.08
C VAL A 34 15.94 4.03 -0.10
N ASP A 35 15.52 4.80 0.91
CA ASP A 35 16.36 5.28 1.99
C ASP A 35 16.02 4.51 3.27
N SER A 36 17.01 3.84 3.87
CA SER A 36 16.86 2.96 5.02
C SER A 36 16.37 3.67 6.29
N ASP A 37 16.51 4.99 6.36
CA ASP A 37 16.06 5.76 7.52
C ASP A 37 14.54 6.01 7.49
N ASN A 38 13.90 5.78 6.33
CA ASN A 38 12.47 5.91 6.19
C ASN A 38 11.71 4.67 6.69
N GLN A 39 10.43 4.86 7.01
CA GLN A 39 9.55 3.74 7.29
C GLN A 39 9.34 2.89 6.03
N PRO A 40 9.12 1.57 6.17
CA PRO A 40 8.76 0.72 5.05
C PRO A 40 7.51 1.23 4.31
N TYR A 41 7.56 1.13 2.98
CA TYR A 41 6.42 1.41 2.13
C TYR A 41 5.35 0.34 2.31
N VAL A 42 4.09 0.73 2.21
CA VAL A 42 2.96 -0.20 2.29
C VAL A 42 2.36 -0.36 0.90
N GLY A 43 2.22 -1.60 0.44
CA GLY A 43 1.68 -1.89 -0.88
C GLY A 43 0.76 -3.10 -0.88
N ARG A 44 -0.21 -3.12 -1.79
CA ARG A 44 -1.02 -4.31 -2.09
C ARG A 44 -0.46 -5.01 -3.32
N VAL A 45 -0.24 -6.31 -3.22
CA VAL A 45 0.21 -7.11 -4.37
C VAL A 45 -0.97 -7.34 -5.31
N GLU A 46 -0.88 -6.83 -6.53
CA GLU A 46 -1.93 -6.95 -7.56
C GLU A 46 -1.64 -8.09 -8.54
N LYS A 47 -0.37 -8.42 -8.74
CA LYS A 47 0.08 -9.51 -9.62
C LYS A 47 1.48 -9.94 -9.23
N MET A 48 1.84 -11.21 -9.47
CA MET A 48 3.23 -11.66 -9.42
C MET A 48 3.61 -12.38 -10.73
N GLU A 49 4.83 -12.17 -11.18
CA GLU A 49 5.37 -12.79 -12.39
C GLU A 49 6.85 -13.18 -12.19
N LEU A 50 7.27 -14.28 -12.80
CA LEU A 50 8.68 -14.61 -12.97
C LEU A 50 9.24 -13.79 -14.14
N ASP A 51 10.39 -13.16 -13.90
CA ASP A 51 11.17 -12.56 -14.96
C ASP A 51 11.93 -13.63 -15.78
N GLY A 52 12.56 -13.21 -16.87
CA GLY A 52 13.33 -14.11 -17.74
C GLY A 52 14.58 -14.73 -17.09
N ARG A 53 14.93 -14.33 -15.86
CA ARG A 53 16.04 -14.86 -15.07
C ARG A 53 15.56 -15.74 -13.90
N GLY A 54 14.25 -15.97 -13.78
CA GLY A 54 13.64 -16.78 -12.72
C GLY A 54 13.45 -16.04 -11.38
N SER A 55 13.63 -14.72 -11.35
CA SER A 55 13.33 -13.91 -10.17
C SER A 55 11.86 -13.48 -10.17
N VAL A 56 11.23 -13.45 -9.00
CA VAL A 56 9.83 -13.01 -8.87
C VAL A 56 9.77 -11.49 -8.80
N ARG A 57 8.91 -10.90 -9.62
CA ARG A 57 8.51 -9.50 -9.57
C ARG A 57 7.03 -9.39 -9.23
N CYS A 58 6.66 -8.37 -8.48
CA CYS A 58 5.28 -8.07 -8.12
C CYS A 58 4.83 -6.75 -8.74
N ARG A 59 3.61 -6.73 -9.29
CA ARG A 59 2.89 -5.49 -9.54
C ARG A 59 2.26 -5.07 -8.22
N VAL A 60 2.60 -3.89 -7.75
CA VAL A 60 2.17 -3.37 -6.45
C VAL A 60 1.32 -2.13 -6.68
N ARG A 61 0.21 -2.03 -5.94
CA ARG A 61 -0.57 -0.79 -5.80
C ARG A 61 -0.20 -0.16 -4.47
N TRP A 62 0.28 1.08 -4.51
CA TRP A 62 0.85 1.72 -3.32
C TRP A 62 -0.21 2.30 -2.40
N TYR A 63 0.02 2.16 -1.10
CA TYR A 63 -0.61 2.97 -0.08
C TYR A 63 0.30 4.13 0.28
N TYR A 64 -0.28 5.32 0.37
CA TYR A 64 0.44 6.52 0.80
C TYR A 64 0.12 6.79 2.26
N ARG A 65 1.15 7.16 3.02
CA ARG A 65 0.98 7.73 4.36
C ARG A 65 0.53 9.19 4.25
N PRO A 66 -0.17 9.73 5.24
CA PRO A 66 -0.58 11.13 5.28
C PRO A 66 0.54 12.13 4.98
N GLU A 67 1.72 11.92 5.55
CA GLU A 67 2.94 12.73 5.35
C GLU A 67 3.48 12.68 3.90
N GLU A 68 3.17 11.64 3.14
CA GLU A 68 3.60 11.47 1.75
C GLU A 68 2.60 12.10 0.76
N SER A 69 1.42 12.51 1.23
CA SER A 69 0.40 13.14 0.39
C SER A 69 0.73 14.60 0.12
N LYS A 70 0.29 15.13 -1.04
CA LYS A 70 0.52 16.54 -1.40
C LYS A 70 -0.02 17.54 -0.37
N GLY A 71 -1.11 17.18 0.31
CA GLY A 71 -1.72 18.01 1.35
C GLY A 71 -1.12 17.81 2.76
N GLY A 72 -0.16 16.90 2.91
CA GLY A 72 0.47 16.55 4.17
C GLY A 72 -0.47 15.93 5.21
N ARG A 73 0.09 15.63 6.38
CA ARG A 73 -0.67 15.09 7.52
C ARG A 73 -1.54 16.18 8.14
N ARG A 74 -2.80 15.84 8.42
CA ARG A 74 -3.80 16.71 9.07
C ARG A 74 -4.19 16.10 10.43
N GLN A 75 -4.79 16.92 11.30
CA GLN A 75 -5.16 16.53 12.67
C GLN A 75 -6.15 15.36 12.74
N PHE A 76 -7.00 15.19 11.72
CA PHE A 76 -7.97 14.10 11.68
C PHE A 76 -7.38 12.79 11.11
N HIS A 77 -6.12 12.78 10.65
CA HIS A 77 -5.47 11.59 10.16
C HIS A 77 -4.98 10.70 11.31
N GLY A 78 -5.37 9.44 11.30
CA GLY A 78 -4.91 8.47 12.29
C GLY A 78 -3.42 8.15 12.17
N ALA A 79 -2.81 7.67 13.26
CA ALA A 79 -1.40 7.27 13.27
C ALA A 79 -1.11 6.09 12.31
N LYS A 80 -2.07 5.16 12.19
CA LYS A 80 -2.02 3.99 11.32
C LYS A 80 -2.81 4.15 10.00
N GLU A 81 -3.16 5.40 9.66
CA GLU A 81 -3.95 5.68 8.47
C GLU A 81 -3.09 5.64 7.21
N LEU A 82 -3.66 5.07 6.15
CA LEU A 82 -3.10 4.98 4.81
C LEU A 82 -4.15 5.38 3.76
N PHE A 83 -3.68 5.77 2.58
CA PHE A 83 -4.52 6.10 1.44
C PHE A 83 -4.22 5.18 0.26
N LEU A 84 -5.24 4.48 -0.25
CA LEU A 84 -5.06 3.60 -1.40
C LEU A 84 -4.89 4.43 -2.67
N SER A 85 -3.69 4.43 -3.25
CA SER A 85 -3.41 5.28 -4.40
C SER A 85 -3.78 4.66 -5.75
N ASP A 86 -3.78 5.46 -6.82
CA ASP A 86 -3.78 4.99 -8.22
C ASP A 86 -2.36 4.73 -8.76
N HIS A 87 -1.35 4.76 -7.90
CA HIS A 87 0.05 4.53 -8.27
C HIS A 87 0.36 3.02 -8.25
N PHE A 88 0.77 2.50 -9.41
CA PHE A 88 1.20 1.11 -9.57
C PHE A 88 2.63 1.03 -10.09
N ASP A 89 3.41 0.11 -9.52
CA ASP A 89 4.77 -0.18 -9.96
C ASP A 89 5.06 -1.67 -10.06
N MET A 90 6.13 -2.01 -10.79
CA MET A 90 6.69 -3.36 -10.84
C MET A 90 7.95 -3.46 -9.98
N GLN A 91 7.84 -4.07 -8.81
CA GLN A 91 8.94 -4.22 -7.85
C GLN A 91 9.50 -5.65 -7.83
N SER A 92 10.71 -5.81 -7.30
CA SER A 92 11.27 -7.13 -7.00
C SER A 92 10.61 -7.69 -5.74
N ALA A 93 10.21 -8.96 -5.73
CA ALA A 93 9.63 -9.56 -4.52
C ALA A 93 10.65 -9.62 -3.36
N ASN A 94 11.95 -9.54 -3.66
CA ASN A 94 13.02 -9.54 -2.65
C ASN A 94 13.05 -8.26 -1.79
N THR A 95 12.34 -7.19 -2.17
CA THR A 95 12.23 -5.99 -1.33
C THR A 95 11.10 -6.10 -0.32
N ILE A 96 10.29 -7.17 -0.34
CA ILE A 96 9.27 -7.42 0.67
C ILE A 96 9.94 -7.83 1.99
N GLU A 97 9.64 -7.09 3.05
CA GLU A 97 10.18 -7.32 4.40
C GLU A 97 9.18 -8.08 5.28
N GLY A 98 7.88 -7.93 5.00
CA GLY A 98 6.83 -8.56 5.79
C GLY A 98 5.44 -8.43 5.17
N LYS A 99 4.48 -9.11 5.80
CA LYS A 99 3.05 -8.92 5.54
C LYS A 99 2.47 -7.96 6.56
N CYS A 100 1.53 -7.14 6.12
CA CYS A 100 0.72 -6.28 6.98
C CYS A 100 -0.76 -6.43 6.65
N VAL A 101 -1.63 -5.83 7.47
CA VAL A 101 -3.08 -5.83 7.24
C VAL A 101 -3.56 -4.39 7.13
N VAL A 102 -4.21 -4.08 6.01
CA VAL A 102 -4.89 -2.78 5.82
C VAL A 102 -6.40 -3.00 5.93
N HIS A 103 -6.93 -2.65 7.08
CA HIS A 103 -8.35 -2.81 7.41
C HIS A 103 -9.20 -1.73 6.76
N SER A 104 -10.49 -2.00 6.56
CA SER A 104 -11.46 -0.92 6.44
C SER A 104 -11.55 -0.16 7.76
N PHE A 105 -11.85 1.14 7.72
CA PHE A 105 -12.00 1.92 8.96
C PHE A 105 -13.02 1.30 9.95
N LYS A 106 -14.12 0.75 9.44
CA LYS A 106 -15.14 0.06 10.25
C LYS A 106 -14.61 -1.18 10.97
N ASN A 107 -13.70 -1.93 10.36
CA ASN A 107 -13.12 -3.12 10.97
C ASN A 107 -12.00 -2.74 11.93
N TYR A 108 -11.21 -1.74 11.57
CA TYR A 108 -10.12 -1.24 12.40
C TYR A 108 -10.62 -0.72 13.76
N THR A 109 -11.73 0.02 13.78
CA THR A 109 -12.31 0.54 15.04
C THR A 109 -12.88 -0.54 15.96
N LYS A 110 -12.94 -1.80 15.51
CA LYS A 110 -13.40 -2.95 16.29
C LYS A 110 -12.26 -3.82 16.81
N LEU A 111 -11.00 -3.49 16.49
CA LEU A 111 -9.86 -4.23 17.00
C LEU A 111 -9.70 -3.93 18.49
N ASP A 112 -9.61 -4.97 19.31
CA ASP A 112 -9.32 -4.84 20.74
C ASP A 112 -7.91 -4.30 20.98
N ASN A 113 -6.96 -4.71 20.12
CA ASN A 113 -5.57 -4.27 20.16
C ASN A 113 -5.07 -4.04 18.74
N VAL A 114 -4.43 -2.88 18.51
CA VAL A 114 -3.81 -2.52 17.23
C VAL A 114 -2.35 -2.95 17.26
N GLY A 115 -1.99 -3.90 16.40
CA GLY A 115 -0.62 -4.36 16.25
C GLY A 115 0.28 -3.39 15.48
N PRO A 116 1.60 -3.65 15.44
CA PRO A 116 2.54 -2.86 14.64
C PRO A 116 2.20 -2.91 13.14
N GLU A 117 1.67 -4.04 12.68
CA GLU A 117 1.35 -4.33 11.27
C GLU A 117 -0.11 -4.08 10.88
N ASP A 118 -0.91 -3.51 11.80
CA ASP A 118 -2.29 -3.14 11.54
C ASP A 118 -2.38 -1.69 11.10
N PHE A 119 -2.95 -1.50 9.91
CA PHE A 119 -3.23 -0.21 9.31
C PHE A 119 -4.70 -0.10 8.94
N PHE A 120 -5.17 1.10 8.60
CA PHE A 120 -6.50 1.25 8.02
C PHE A 120 -6.52 2.22 6.86
N CYS A 121 -7.47 2.01 5.97
CA CYS A 121 -7.72 2.86 4.83
C CYS A 121 -9.21 3.21 4.75
N ARG A 122 -9.50 4.50 4.58
CA ARG A 122 -10.86 5.02 4.31
C ARG A 122 -10.94 5.93 3.09
N PHE A 123 -9.80 6.22 2.47
CA PHE A 123 -9.72 7.08 1.29
C PHE A 123 -8.94 6.41 0.16
N GLU A 124 -9.39 6.62 -1.06
CA GLU A 124 -8.54 6.51 -2.23
C GLU A 124 -7.86 7.86 -2.51
N TYR A 125 -6.68 7.81 -3.11
CA TYR A 125 -5.83 8.97 -3.37
C TYR A 125 -5.31 8.96 -4.82
N LYS A 126 -5.45 10.08 -5.53
CA LYS A 126 -4.88 10.25 -6.86
C LYS A 126 -3.49 10.86 -6.74
N ALA A 127 -2.43 10.07 -6.92
CA ALA A 127 -1.06 10.50 -6.68
C ALA A 127 -0.65 11.70 -7.54
N ALA A 128 -1.14 11.76 -8.78
CA ALA A 128 -0.84 12.83 -9.72
C ALA A 128 -1.49 14.17 -9.32
N THR A 129 -2.73 14.16 -8.82
CA THR A 129 -3.49 15.40 -8.54
C THR A 129 -3.55 15.78 -7.07
N GLY A 130 -3.39 14.82 -6.16
CA GLY A 130 -3.61 15.00 -4.72
C GLY A 130 -5.09 14.86 -4.30
N ALA A 131 -5.98 14.49 -5.22
CA ALA A 131 -7.41 14.37 -4.94
C ALA A 131 -7.73 13.11 -4.12
N PHE A 132 -8.77 13.20 -3.30
CA PHE A 132 -9.24 12.11 -2.43
C PHE A 132 -10.64 11.65 -2.81
N THR A 133 -10.92 10.35 -2.65
CA THR A 133 -12.25 9.77 -2.76
C THR A 133 -12.58 8.97 -1.49
N PRO A 134 -13.73 9.20 -0.83
CA PRO A 134 -14.69 10.26 -1.12
C PRO A 134 -14.12 11.67 -0.82
N ASP A 135 -14.62 12.66 -1.54
CA ASP A 135 -14.31 14.09 -1.36
C ASP A 135 -15.12 14.73 -0.21
N ARG A 136 -15.96 13.93 0.47
CA ARG A 136 -16.73 14.33 1.64
C ARG A 136 -16.79 13.18 2.64
N VAL A 137 -16.56 13.49 3.91
CA VAL A 137 -16.70 12.53 5.01
C VAL A 137 -17.59 13.11 6.09
N ALA A 138 -18.35 12.23 6.75
CA ALA A 138 -19.16 12.62 7.89
C ALA A 138 -18.27 13.11 9.03
N VAL A 139 -18.63 14.24 9.62
CA VAL A 139 -17.91 14.85 10.74
C VAL A 139 -18.76 14.71 11.99
N TYR A 140 -18.14 14.29 13.09
CA TYR A 140 -18.78 14.27 14.40
C TYR A 140 -18.20 15.42 15.23
N GLY A 141 -19.01 16.45 15.49
CA GLY A 141 -18.63 17.68 16.21
C GLY A 141 -19.05 18.98 15.49
N HIS A 142 -18.79 20.15 16.09
CA HIS A 142 -19.14 21.48 15.54
C HIS A 142 -18.21 21.99 14.41
N HIS A 143 -17.25 21.19 13.94
CA HIS A 143 -16.28 21.62 12.93
C HIS A 143 -16.40 20.80 11.66
N LEU A 144 -16.96 21.38 10.59
CA LEU A 144 -16.96 20.80 9.25
C LEU A 144 -15.50 20.62 8.76
N VAL A 145 -15.08 19.39 8.49
CA VAL A 145 -13.83 19.09 7.77
C VAL A 145 -14.21 18.71 6.34
N PHE A 146 -13.98 19.63 5.41
CA PHE A 146 -14.04 19.36 3.98
C PHE A 146 -12.87 18.43 3.60
N ALA A 147 -13.11 17.45 2.71
CA ALA A 147 -11.97 16.73 2.14
C ALA A 147 -11.12 17.71 1.29
N PRO A 148 -9.84 17.39 1.03
CA PRO A 148 -8.84 18.36 0.59
C PRO A 148 -9.04 19.07 -0.76
N SER A 149 -10.19 18.98 -1.44
CA SER A 149 -10.41 19.55 -2.77
C SER A 149 -11.33 20.79 -2.80
N LEU A 150 -11.50 21.49 -1.67
CA LEU A 150 -12.46 22.61 -1.58
C LEU A 150 -11.96 23.79 -0.73
N ILE A 151 -10.66 24.07 -0.79
CA ILE A 151 -10.11 25.36 -0.38
C ILE A 151 -9.03 25.73 -1.40
N ASP A 152 -9.39 26.72 -2.22
CA ASP A 152 -8.72 27.38 -3.36
C ASP A 152 -8.48 26.57 -4.66
#